data_AF-A0A7S1A6M4-F1
#
_entry.id   AF-A0A7S1A6M4-F1
#
_cell.length_a   1.000
_cell.length_b   1.000
_cell.length_c   1.000
_cell.angle_alpha   90.00
_cell.angle_beta   90.00
_cell.angle_gamma   90.00
#
_symmetry.space_group_name_H-M   'P 1'
#
loop_
_entity.id
_entity.type
_entity.pdbx_description
1 polymer ?
#
loop_
_entity_poly.entity_id
_entity_poly.type
_entity_poly.pdbx_seq_one_letter_code
_entity_poly.pdbx_strand_id
1 'polypeptide(L)'
;GSDLVGRTLEPLGDMPRSKSVSCDVGVVVAQMGLEPIMCALEHADVVLCGRAYDPAVFAAEPVRRGFPAAMALHAAKVLECGAIATVPGRGSDCLVAELTMDGEARVWAPNVKRRATPLSVAAHTLYEKSHPHL
;
A
#
# COMPACT_ATOMS: atom_id res chain seq x y z
N GLY A 1 3.22 -28.79 -2.53
CA GLY A 1 2.81 -27.72 -3.46
C GLY A 1 2.06 -28.32 -4.63
N SER A 2 0.77 -28.62 -4.45
CA SER A 2 -0.05 -29.35 -5.44
C SER A 2 -1.54 -28.99 -5.41
N ASP A 3 -2.00 -28.05 -4.58
CA ASP A 3 -3.43 -27.89 -4.27
C ASP A 3 -4.26 -27.08 -5.28
N LEU A 4 -3.65 -26.61 -6.37
CA LEU A 4 -4.32 -25.72 -7.33
C LEU A 4 -4.31 -26.24 -8.77
N VAL A 5 -3.62 -27.36 -9.04
CA VAL A 5 -3.63 -27.97 -10.37
C VAL A 5 -5.06 -28.43 -10.67
N GLY A 6 -5.67 -27.83 -11.70
CA GLY A 6 -7.05 -28.13 -12.11
C GLY A 6 -8.15 -27.31 -11.43
N ARG A 7 -7.82 -26.30 -10.61
CA ARG A 7 -8.82 -25.36 -10.09
C ARG A 7 -9.03 -24.17 -11.03
N THR A 8 -10.28 -23.83 -11.29
CA THR A 8 -10.66 -22.62 -12.01
C THR A 8 -10.42 -21.41 -11.10
N LEU A 9 -9.49 -20.52 -11.47
CA LEU A 9 -9.33 -19.24 -10.79
C LEU A 9 -10.55 -18.36 -11.10
N GLU A 10 -11.21 -17.89 -10.06
CA GLU A 10 -12.27 -16.89 -10.19
C GLU A 10 -11.66 -15.50 -10.06
N PRO A 11 -12.09 -14.53 -10.89
CA PRO A 11 -11.65 -13.16 -10.77
C PRO A 11 -12.04 -12.58 -9.41
N LEU A 12 -11.14 -11.78 -8.83
CA LEU A 12 -11.43 -11.04 -7.61
C LEU A 12 -12.30 -9.81 -7.97
N GLY A 13 -13.51 -9.74 -7.42
CA GLY A 13 -14.46 -8.65 -7.66
C GLY A 13 -15.03 -8.64 -9.09
N ASP A 14 -15.30 -7.45 -9.62
CA ASP A 14 -15.92 -7.26 -10.94
C ASP A 14 -14.95 -7.43 -12.13
N MET A 15 -13.77 -7.99 -11.89
CA MET A 15 -12.77 -8.16 -12.93
C MET A 15 -13.25 -9.17 -13.99
N PRO A 16 -13.05 -8.90 -15.29
CA PRO A 16 -13.48 -9.81 -16.34
C PRO A 16 -12.76 -11.15 -16.19
N ARG A 17 -13.52 -12.23 -16.32
CA ARG A 17 -13.00 -13.60 -16.28
C ARG A 17 -11.93 -13.75 -17.36
N SER A 18 -10.69 -14.04 -16.96
CA SER A 18 -9.61 -14.22 -17.94
C SER A 18 -9.96 -15.39 -18.85
N LYS A 19 -9.81 -15.21 -20.17
CA LYS A 19 -9.97 -16.30 -21.13
C LYS A 19 -8.77 -17.21 -20.99
N SER A 20 -8.94 -18.34 -20.29
CA SER A 20 -8.00 -19.45 -20.18
C SER A 20 -6.54 -19.02 -20.05
N VAL A 21 -6.20 -18.38 -18.94
CA VAL A 21 -4.79 -18.30 -18.52
C VAL A 21 -4.39 -19.70 -18.06
N SER A 22 -3.72 -20.47 -18.93
CA SER A 22 -2.93 -21.63 -18.50
C SER A 22 -1.66 -21.09 -17.85
N CYS A 23 -1.77 -20.58 -16.63
CA CYS A 23 -0.59 -20.53 -15.79
C CYS A 23 -0.31 -21.97 -15.40
N ASP A 24 0.90 -22.48 -15.64
CA ASP A 24 1.49 -23.43 -14.70
C ASP A 24 1.46 -22.69 -13.36
N VAL A 25 0.38 -22.89 -12.60
CA VAL A 25 0.08 -22.08 -11.42
C VAL A 25 1.20 -22.34 -10.43
N GLY A 26 2.15 -21.41 -10.40
CA GLY A 26 3.18 -21.35 -9.39
C GLY A 26 2.52 -21.39 -8.02
N VAL A 27 3.22 -22.01 -7.07
CA VAL A 27 2.78 -22.15 -5.67
C VAL A 27 2.20 -20.82 -5.20
N VAL A 28 0.96 -20.82 -4.69
CA VAL A 28 0.38 -19.62 -4.07
C VAL A 28 1.22 -19.27 -2.86
N VAL A 29 1.70 -18.03 -2.85
CA VAL A 29 2.51 -17.47 -1.78
C VAL A 29 1.76 -16.33 -1.10
N ALA A 30 1.98 -16.18 0.20
CA ALA A 30 1.43 -15.08 0.97
C ALA A 30 2.08 -13.73 0.60
N GLN A 31 1.39 -12.64 0.93
CA GLN A 31 1.90 -11.27 0.90
C GLN A 31 2.16 -10.81 2.34
N MET A 32 3.30 -10.17 2.58
CA MET A 32 3.64 -9.70 3.93
C MET A 32 2.85 -8.44 4.30
N GLY A 33 2.28 -8.46 5.50
CA GLY A 33 1.69 -7.30 6.19
C GLY A 33 2.73 -6.49 6.95
N LEU A 34 2.30 -5.77 7.98
CA LEU A 34 3.17 -4.90 8.78
C LEU A 34 4.02 -5.72 9.74
N GLU A 35 3.47 -6.81 10.28
CA GLU A 35 4.03 -7.58 11.39
C GLU A 35 5.43 -8.12 11.10
N PRO A 36 5.71 -8.74 9.92
CA PRO A 36 7.06 -9.19 9.59
C PRO A 36 8.07 -8.03 9.44
N ILE A 37 7.62 -6.88 8.93
CA ILE A 37 8.47 -5.70 8.71
C ILE A 37 8.83 -5.06 10.06
N MET A 38 7.85 -4.91 10.96
CA MET A 38 8.06 -4.38 12.30
C MET A 38 9.06 -5.22 13.09
N CYS A 39 8.93 -6.55 13.04
CA CYS A 39 9.89 -7.46 13.67
C CYS A 39 11.30 -7.32 13.08
N ALA A 40 11.43 -7.22 11.76
CA ALA A 40 12.74 -7.03 11.13
C ALA A 40 13.41 -5.69 11.53
N LEU A 41 12.63 -4.62 11.69
CA LEU A 41 13.11 -3.30 12.10
C LEU A 41 13.61 -3.24 13.55
N GLU A 42 13.33 -4.25 14.39
CA GLU A 42 13.93 -4.35 15.73
C GLU A 42 15.40 -4.75 15.69
N HIS A 43 15.86 -5.31 14.56
CA HIS A 43 17.19 -5.90 14.42
C HIS A 43 18.02 -5.30 13.28
N ALA A 44 17.45 -4.38 12.50
CA ALA A 44 18.10 -3.76 11.35
C ALA A 44 17.65 -2.32 11.11
N ASP A 45 18.58 -1.48 10.66
CA ASP A 45 18.29 -0.10 10.25
C ASP A 45 17.63 -0.02 8.86
N VAL A 46 17.86 -1.04 8.03
CA VAL A 46 17.35 -1.12 6.65
C VAL A 46 16.79 -2.51 6.40
N VAL A 47 15.54 -2.58 5.94
CA VAL A 47 14.84 -3.82 5.59
C VAL A 47 14.43 -3.77 4.12
N LEU A 48 14.94 -4.70 3.31
CA LEU A 48 14.51 -4.87 1.93
C LEU A 48 13.38 -5.91 1.88
N CYS A 49 12.17 -5.46 1.57
CA CYS A 49 11.00 -6.33 1.50
C CYS A 49 10.71 -6.75 0.06
N GLY A 50 10.49 -8.05 -0.17
CA GLY A 50 9.88 -8.58 -1.39
C GLY A 50 8.49 -9.13 -1.09
N ARG A 51 7.52 -8.99 -2.01
CA ARG A 51 6.13 -9.45 -1.81
C ARG A 51 5.48 -8.89 -0.53
N ALA A 52 5.81 -7.65 -0.20
CA ALA A 52 5.11 -6.89 0.82
C ALA A 52 3.92 -6.16 0.22
N TYR A 53 2.92 -5.92 1.05
CA TYR A 53 1.86 -4.98 0.76
C TYR A 53 2.43 -3.56 0.69
N ASP A 54 2.16 -2.82 -0.38
CA ASP A 54 2.79 -1.51 -0.63
C ASP A 54 2.61 -0.48 0.52
N PRO A 55 1.45 -0.34 1.19
CA PRO A 55 1.34 0.52 2.37
C PRO A 55 2.12 0.00 3.58
N ALA A 56 2.37 -1.31 3.69
CA ALA A 56 3.02 -1.88 4.86
C ALA A 56 4.44 -1.35 5.05
N VAL A 57 5.17 -1.08 3.96
CA VAL A 57 6.54 -0.55 4.06
C VAL A 57 6.59 0.87 4.64
N PHE A 58 5.54 1.67 4.43
CA PHE A 58 5.42 3.02 5.00
C PHE A 58 4.80 3.02 6.40
N ALA A 59 3.87 2.10 6.67
CA ALA A 59 3.12 2.06 7.93
C ALA A 59 3.84 1.31 9.05
N ALA A 60 4.73 0.35 8.74
CA ALA A 60 5.36 -0.51 9.75
C ALA A 60 6.09 0.27 10.85
N GLU A 61 6.96 1.21 10.48
CA GLU A 61 7.75 1.96 11.48
C GLU A 61 6.89 2.90 12.35
N PRO A 62 5.96 3.71 11.81
CA PRO A 62 5.04 4.49 12.63
C PRO A 62 4.23 3.62 13.61
N VAL A 63 3.67 2.50 13.14
CA VAL A 63 2.88 1.60 14.00
C VAL A 63 3.75 0.99 15.10
N ARG A 64 4.96 0.55 14.76
CA ARG A 64 5.94 0.02 15.74
C ARG A 64 6.30 1.04 16.82
N ARG A 65 6.35 2.34 16.46
CA ARG A 65 6.58 3.45 17.40
C ARG A 65 5.36 3.86 18.23
N GLY A 66 4.19 3.26 17.99
CA GLY A 66 2.97 3.51 18.74
C GLY A 66 2.03 4.55 18.12
N PHE A 67 2.25 4.96 16.88
CA PHE A 67 1.27 5.81 16.18
C PHE A 67 -0.02 5.03 15.86
N PRO A 68 -1.19 5.71 15.78
CA PRO A 68 -2.44 5.05 15.45
C PRO A 68 -2.37 4.32 14.10
N ALA A 69 -2.61 3.00 14.10
CA ALA A 69 -2.47 2.17 12.91
C ALA A 69 -3.37 2.59 11.75
N ALA A 70 -4.60 3.03 12.04
CA ALA A 70 -5.53 3.52 11.02
C ALA A 70 -4.94 4.72 10.25
N MET A 71 -4.32 5.66 10.96
CA MET A 71 -3.74 6.86 10.35
C MET A 71 -2.44 6.57 9.63
N ALA A 72 -1.60 5.71 10.20
CA ALA A 72 -0.38 5.24 9.54
C ALA A 72 -0.69 4.53 8.21
N LEU A 73 -1.68 3.62 8.22
CA LEU A 73 -2.13 2.91 7.02
C LEU A 73 -2.79 3.84 5.99
N HIS A 74 -3.60 4.80 6.43
CA HIS A 74 -4.21 5.79 5.55
C HIS A 74 -3.15 6.63 4.82
N ALA A 75 -2.21 7.21 5.57
CA ALA A 75 -1.11 7.99 4.99
C ALA A 75 -0.23 7.12 4.07
N ALA A 76 0.10 5.90 4.51
CA ALA A 76 0.88 4.95 3.73
C ALA A 76 0.25 4.62 2.38
N LYS A 77 -1.07 4.37 2.34
CA LYS A 77 -1.80 4.10 1.10
C LYS A 77 -1.75 5.28 0.13
N VAL A 78 -1.73 6.51 0.64
CA VAL A 78 -1.57 7.71 -0.21
C VAL A 78 -0.12 7.84 -0.71
N LEU A 79 0.86 7.51 0.15
CA LEU A 79 2.29 7.60 -0.17
C LEU A 79 2.76 6.58 -1.20
N GLU A 80 2.18 5.38 -1.24
CA GLU A 80 2.63 4.31 -2.16
C GLU A 80 2.58 4.75 -3.64
N CYS A 81 1.57 5.55 -4.01
CA CYS A 81 1.40 6.05 -5.38
C CYS A 81 2.26 7.30 -5.66
N GLY A 82 2.99 7.80 -4.66
CA GLY A 82 3.79 9.01 -4.75
C GLY A 82 3.00 10.20 -5.27
N ALA A 83 3.62 11.02 -6.12
CA ALA A 83 2.98 12.23 -6.63
C ALA A 83 1.84 12.00 -7.64
N ILE A 84 1.45 10.76 -7.94
CA ILE A 84 0.21 10.49 -8.70
C ILE A 84 -1.01 11.00 -7.91
N ALA A 85 -0.95 10.96 -6.57
CA ALA A 85 -1.99 11.46 -5.68
C ALA A 85 -2.04 13.01 -5.54
N THR A 86 -1.39 13.74 -6.44
CA THR A 86 -1.37 15.21 -6.47
C THR A 86 -2.10 15.78 -7.67
N VAL A 87 -2.32 17.10 -7.66
CA VAL A 87 -2.82 17.85 -8.81
C VAL A 87 -1.77 18.89 -9.22
N PRO A 88 -1.20 18.82 -10.44
CA PRO A 88 -1.28 17.70 -11.40
C PRO A 88 -0.44 16.48 -10.96
N GLY A 89 -0.96 15.28 -11.20
CA GLY A 89 -0.30 14.02 -10.83
C GLY A 89 0.93 13.68 -11.70
N ARG A 90 1.91 12.96 -11.14
CA ARG A 90 3.09 12.46 -11.88
C ARG A 90 3.68 11.20 -11.24
N GLY A 91 3.94 10.17 -12.06
CA GLY A 91 4.48 8.88 -11.59
C GLY A 91 5.98 8.86 -11.21
N SER A 92 6.73 9.91 -11.50
CA SER A 92 8.17 10.01 -11.19
C SER A 92 8.46 11.24 -10.32
N ASP A 93 7.71 11.39 -9.24
CA ASP A 93 7.87 12.42 -8.20
C ASP A 93 7.26 11.89 -6.88
N CYS A 94 7.54 12.51 -5.75
CA CYS A 94 7.21 11.97 -4.42
C CYS A 94 6.14 12.77 -3.65
N LEU A 95 5.61 12.12 -2.62
CA LEU A 95 4.82 12.73 -1.55
C LEU A 95 5.55 12.58 -0.22
N VAL A 96 5.24 13.46 0.71
CA VAL A 96 5.66 13.38 2.11
C VAL A 96 4.42 13.37 2.97
N ALA A 97 4.44 12.56 4.02
CA ALA A 97 3.44 12.58 5.07
C ALA A 97 4.08 12.82 6.44
N GLU A 98 3.42 13.63 7.25
CA GLU A 98 3.72 13.81 8.67
C GLU A 98 2.55 13.22 9.46
N LEU A 99 2.88 12.41 10.46
CA LEU A 99 1.93 11.77 11.35
C LEU A 99 2.15 12.31 12.76
N THR A 100 1.06 12.48 13.50
CA THR A 100 1.08 12.90 14.90
C THR A 100 0.46 11.82 15.79
N MET A 101 0.84 11.78 17.07
CA MET A 101 0.38 10.75 18.02
C MET A 101 -1.10 10.88 18.37
N ASP A 102 -1.69 12.06 18.23
CA ASP A 102 -3.11 12.35 18.39
C ASP A 102 -3.96 11.94 17.17
N GLY A 103 -3.34 11.39 16.13
CA GLY A 103 -4.05 10.79 14.99
C GLY A 103 -4.32 11.75 13.84
N GLU A 104 -3.50 12.79 13.66
CA GLU A 104 -3.53 13.61 12.46
C GLU A 104 -2.50 13.12 11.43
N ALA A 105 -2.83 13.31 10.15
CA ALA A 105 -1.92 13.07 9.04
C ALA A 105 -1.94 14.26 8.09
N ARG A 106 -0.76 14.80 7.77
CA ARG A 106 -0.59 15.88 6.81
C ARG A 106 0.20 15.34 5.62
N VAL A 107 -0.34 15.49 4.42
CA VAL A 107 0.30 15.01 3.19
C VAL A 107 0.56 16.18 2.26
N TRP A 108 1.76 16.28 1.70
CA TRP A 108 2.11 17.33 0.73
C TRP A 108 3.15 16.86 -0.29
N ALA A 109 3.21 17.56 -1.42
CA ALA A 109 4.26 17.38 -2.40
C ALA A 109 5.41 18.36 -2.11
N PRO A 110 6.67 17.91 -2.04
CA PRO A 110 7.82 18.81 -1.97
C PRO A 110 7.96 19.70 -3.21
N ASN A 111 7.47 19.21 -4.35
CA ASN A 111 7.48 19.96 -5.61
C ASN A 111 6.37 21.02 -5.64
N VAL A 112 6.76 22.30 -5.67
CA VAL A 112 5.84 23.45 -5.70
C VAL A 112 4.87 23.46 -6.89
N LYS A 113 5.18 22.73 -7.96
CA LYS A 113 4.28 22.57 -9.13
C LYS A 113 3.12 21.62 -8.86
N ARG A 114 3.07 20.98 -7.69
CA ARG A 114 2.11 19.94 -7.32
C ARG A 114 1.45 20.27 -5.99
N ARG A 115 0.23 19.80 -5.84
CA ARG A 115 -0.53 19.99 -4.59
C ARG A 115 -1.31 18.72 -4.26
N ALA A 116 -1.12 18.21 -3.04
CA ALA A 116 -2.07 17.27 -2.45
C ALA A 116 -3.30 18.07 -2.00
N THR A 117 -4.48 17.69 -2.45
CA THR A 117 -5.76 18.30 -2.03
C THR A 117 -6.58 17.26 -1.27
N PRO A 118 -7.56 17.67 -0.44
CA PRO A 118 -8.44 16.72 0.22
C PRO A 118 -9.09 15.74 -0.76
N LEU A 119 -9.48 16.21 -1.95
CA LEU A 119 -10.04 15.37 -3.00
C LEU A 119 -9.02 14.39 -3.58
N SER A 120 -7.79 14.83 -3.89
CA SER A 120 -6.79 13.94 -4.48
C SER A 120 -6.31 12.87 -3.50
N VAL A 121 -6.20 13.22 -2.21
CA VAL A 121 -5.88 12.31 -1.10
C VAL A 121 -7.02 11.30 -0.88
N ALA A 122 -8.27 11.76 -0.80
CA ALA A 122 -9.43 10.89 -0.64
C ALA A 122 -9.57 9.90 -1.82
N ALA A 123 -9.35 10.36 -3.05
CA ALA A 123 -9.39 9.52 -4.24
C ALA A 123 -8.38 8.36 -4.17
N HIS A 124 -7.19 8.58 -3.60
CA HIS A 124 -6.15 7.57 -3.49
C HIS A 124 -6.26 6.70 -2.23
N THR A 125 -7.12 7.07 -1.28
CA THR A 125 -7.40 6.24 -0.10
C THR A 125 -8.14 4.95 -0.49
N LEU A 126 -9.05 5.04 -1.47
CA LEU A 126 -9.85 3.91 -1.97
C LEU A 126 -9.41 3.43 -3.35
N TYR A 127 -8.36 4.03 -3.92
CA TYR A 127 -7.84 3.61 -5.22
C TYR A 127 -7.35 2.16 -5.15
N GLU A 128 -7.78 1.36 -6.13
CA GLU A 128 -7.49 -0.08 -6.22
C GLU A 128 -8.01 -0.91 -5.03
N LYS A 129 -9.00 -0.41 -4.28
CA LYS A 129 -9.64 -1.13 -3.18
C LYS A 129 -11.15 -1.18 -3.31
N SER A 130 -11.72 -2.36 -3.12
CA SER A 130 -13.17 -2.54 -2.94
C SER A 130 -13.64 -2.16 -1.53
N HIS A 131 -12.74 -2.21 -0.53
CA HIS A 131 -13.06 -1.95 0.88
C HIS A 131 -11.95 -1.18 1.62
N PRO A 132 -12.28 -0.25 2.53
CA PRO A 132 -11.30 0.63 3.20
C PRO A 132 -10.35 -0.05 4.20
N HIS A 133 -10.62 -1.29 4.62
CA HIS A 133 -9.85 -2.00 5.67
C HIS A 133 -8.96 -3.13 5.14
N LEU A 134 -9.10 -3.51 3.86
CA LEU A 134 -8.25 -4.47 3.16
C LEU A 134 -7.21 -3.68 2.35
#